data_AF-A0A1F6U1Z1-F1
#
_entry.id   AF-A0A1F6U1Z1-F1
#
_cell.length_a   1.000
_cell.length_b   1.000
_cell.length_c   1.000
_cell.angle_alpha   90.00
_cell.angle_beta   90.00
_cell.angle_gamma   90.00
#
_symmetry.space_group_name_H-M   'P 1'
#
loop_
_entity.id
_entity.type
_entity.pdbx_description
1 polymer ?
#
loop_
_entity_poly.entity_id
_entity_poly.type
_entity_poly.pdbx_seq_one_letter_code
_entity_poly.pdbx_strand_id
1 'polypeptide(L)'
;MRDASQSVRRVMVVLAIAAPILFLAALILSSLLHQNTPALVHMILAAGVMPLIMAAMIYFTPVLTHSRAPPWPVLLLPGLSLMSGIWTAASIFWWRDLVFAPALTAMFAAVVLLGWIWQRARTMLGRPHPGLPWYQMALVSLILALFAILIATFRPDYWTVLRRFHLHMNIYGFVGLTAVGTLRVLLPTVAGYNDPVVRDRLQRDLYPMGFGALLMAAGSAWWVWLVWPGLVLWLIPLTRFAVPLVSRWREHVWGWHRPGTSLGLAVPGLMLVLIAGGLHAVGVLPADVALPLFFYMFLFPLVTGAISYLLPVWMWPARNIVAHETAVRRLAWGSGARALVFFLAGLMVLAGLPGAVYLAGAAMAVFLAQLIWALFARFSTPV
;
A
#
# COMPACT_ATOMS: atom_id res chain seq x y z
N MET A 1 -23.36 1.74 19.77
CA MET A 1 -22.43 2.62 19.01
C MET A 1 -20.94 2.41 19.32
N ARG A 2 -20.53 2.11 20.58
CA ARG A 2 -19.11 1.78 20.90
C ARG A 2 -18.59 0.55 20.16
N ASP A 3 -19.45 -0.42 19.88
CA ASP A 3 -19.10 -1.75 19.37
C ASP A 3 -18.56 -1.79 17.93
N ALA A 4 -19.19 -1.06 17.00
CA ALA A 4 -18.76 -1.02 15.60
C ALA A 4 -17.38 -0.36 15.42
N SER A 5 -17.09 0.71 16.17
CA SER A 5 -15.78 1.37 16.16
C SER A 5 -14.66 0.48 16.71
N GLN A 6 -14.97 -0.39 17.67
CA GLN A 6 -14.01 -1.37 18.19
C GLN A 6 -13.80 -2.50 17.19
N SER A 7 -14.86 -2.95 16.53
CA SER A 7 -14.80 -4.01 15.51
C SER A 7 -13.90 -3.64 14.33
N VAL A 8 -14.04 -2.43 13.77
CA VAL A 8 -13.12 -1.93 12.70
C VAL A 8 -11.67 -1.97 13.17
N ARG A 9 -11.40 -1.48 14.39
CA ARG A 9 -10.04 -1.42 14.95
C ARG A 9 -9.42 -2.81 15.11
N ARG A 10 -10.21 -3.81 15.56
CA ARG A 10 -9.73 -5.20 15.66
C ARG A 10 -9.33 -5.74 14.29
N VAL A 11 -10.14 -5.52 13.27
CA VAL A 11 -9.82 -5.92 11.88
C VAL A 11 -8.52 -5.24 11.41
N MET A 12 -8.37 -3.93 11.66
CA MET A 12 -7.13 -3.21 11.32
C MET A 12 -5.90 -3.79 12.02
N VAL A 13 -6.00 -4.07 13.33
CA VAL A 13 -4.89 -4.64 14.11
C VAL A 13 -4.48 -5.99 13.53
N VAL A 14 -5.44 -6.90 13.28
CA VAL A 14 -5.15 -8.22 12.73
C VAL A 14 -4.47 -8.11 11.37
N LEU A 15 -4.99 -7.30 10.46
CA LEU A 15 -4.42 -7.16 9.11
C LEU A 15 -3.08 -6.44 9.11
N ALA A 16 -2.87 -5.47 10.00
CA ALA A 16 -1.59 -4.78 10.16
C ALA A 16 -0.49 -5.71 10.71
N ILE A 17 -0.86 -6.75 11.46
CA ILE A 17 0.09 -7.79 11.91
C ILE A 17 0.28 -8.85 10.83
N ALA A 18 -0.80 -9.29 10.18
CA ALA A 18 -0.77 -10.33 9.15
C ALA A 18 0.04 -9.90 7.91
N ALA A 19 -0.09 -8.66 7.46
CA ALA A 19 0.61 -8.17 6.26
C ALA A 19 2.16 -8.32 6.33
N PRO A 20 2.87 -7.80 7.35
CA PRO A 20 4.33 -7.97 7.43
C PRO A 20 4.75 -9.44 7.65
N ILE A 21 3.91 -10.28 8.27
CA ILE A 21 4.16 -11.73 8.35
C ILE A 21 4.12 -12.35 6.95
N LEU A 22 3.10 -12.04 6.15
CA LEU A 22 2.99 -12.50 4.77
C LEU A 22 4.14 -11.98 3.91
N PHE A 23 4.62 -10.75 4.15
CA PHE A 23 5.78 -10.21 3.44
C PHE A 23 7.05 -10.99 3.76
N LEU A 24 7.33 -11.23 5.06
CA LEU A 24 8.50 -12.03 5.45
C LEU A 24 8.40 -13.46 4.93
N ALA A 25 7.23 -14.09 5.04
CA ALA A 25 6.99 -15.42 4.50
C ALA A 25 7.26 -15.46 2.98
N ALA A 26 6.83 -14.44 2.23
CA ALA A 26 7.07 -14.36 0.79
C ALA A 26 8.55 -14.24 0.47
N LEU A 27 9.30 -13.45 1.24
CA LEU A 27 10.75 -13.29 1.05
C LEU A 27 11.48 -14.61 1.35
N ILE A 28 11.16 -15.28 2.46
CA ILE A 28 11.76 -16.57 2.82
C ILE A 28 11.44 -17.60 1.73
N LEU A 29 10.17 -17.75 1.35
CA LEU A 29 9.75 -18.70 0.35
C LEU A 29 10.30 -18.37 -1.04
N SER A 30 10.55 -17.11 -1.37
CA SER A 30 11.14 -16.74 -2.67
C SER A 30 12.55 -17.30 -2.86
N SER A 31 13.31 -17.46 -1.77
CA SER A 31 14.63 -18.10 -1.81
C SER A 31 14.57 -19.63 -1.99
N LEU A 32 13.42 -20.24 -1.70
CA LEU A 32 13.22 -21.70 -1.78
C LEU A 32 12.44 -22.10 -3.05
N LEU A 33 11.53 -21.25 -3.51
CA LEU A 33 10.50 -21.54 -4.51
C LEU A 33 10.53 -20.51 -5.65
N HIS A 34 11.71 -20.26 -6.22
CA HIS A 34 11.92 -19.27 -7.30
C HIS A 34 10.95 -19.43 -8.48
N GLN A 35 10.59 -20.67 -8.84
CA GLN A 35 9.65 -20.98 -9.93
C GLN A 35 8.22 -20.48 -9.67
N ASN A 36 7.86 -20.24 -8.40
CA ASN A 36 6.52 -19.84 -7.97
C ASN A 36 6.42 -18.35 -7.62
N THR A 37 7.33 -17.53 -8.16
CA THR A 37 7.38 -16.07 -7.95
C THR A 37 6.01 -15.38 -8.11
N PRO A 38 5.18 -15.69 -9.12
CA PRO A 38 3.86 -15.06 -9.25
C PRO A 38 2.92 -15.32 -8.05
N ALA A 39 2.93 -16.52 -7.47
CA ALA A 39 2.13 -16.84 -6.30
C ALA A 39 2.60 -16.04 -5.06
N LEU A 40 3.92 -15.95 -4.86
CA LEU A 40 4.53 -15.20 -3.77
C LEU A 40 4.26 -13.70 -3.87
N VAL A 41 4.26 -13.15 -5.09
CA VAL A 41 3.85 -11.76 -5.34
C VAL A 41 2.39 -11.53 -4.95
N HIS A 42 1.48 -12.47 -5.25
CA HIS A 42 0.08 -12.38 -4.84
C HIS A 42 -0.10 -12.55 -3.33
N MET A 43 0.77 -13.32 -2.67
CA MET A 43 0.78 -13.39 -1.21
C MET A 43 1.10 -12.02 -0.59
N ILE A 44 2.05 -11.25 -1.16
CA ILE A 44 2.33 -9.89 -0.73
C ILE A 44 1.16 -8.95 -1.08
N LEU A 45 0.80 -8.87 -2.36
CA LEU A 45 -0.11 -7.82 -2.86
C LEU A 45 -1.58 -8.13 -2.59
N ALA A 46 -2.05 -9.34 -2.93
CA ALA A 46 -3.46 -9.69 -2.82
C ALA A 46 -3.83 -10.16 -1.40
N ALA A 47 -2.99 -10.96 -0.74
CA ALA A 47 -3.28 -11.43 0.62
C ALA A 47 -2.81 -10.44 1.71
N GLY A 48 -1.71 -9.71 1.50
CA GLY A 48 -1.20 -8.75 2.47
C GLY A 48 -1.76 -7.34 2.27
N VAL A 49 -1.46 -6.72 1.12
CA VAL A 49 -1.69 -5.28 0.88
C VAL A 49 -3.17 -4.96 0.63
N MET A 50 -3.85 -5.69 -0.25
CA MET A 50 -5.24 -5.43 -0.62
C MET A 50 -6.20 -5.40 0.59
N PRO A 51 -6.25 -6.43 1.46
CA PRO A 51 -7.12 -6.39 2.63
C PRO A 51 -6.72 -5.28 3.61
N LEU A 52 -5.43 -5.03 3.80
CA LEU A 52 -4.96 -3.94 4.64
C LEU A 52 -5.44 -2.57 4.13
N ILE A 53 -5.34 -2.33 2.82
CA ILE A 53 -5.83 -1.11 2.17
C ILE A 53 -7.35 -1.00 2.32
N MET A 54 -8.11 -2.06 2.01
CA MET A 54 -9.57 -2.03 2.09
C MET A 54 -10.04 -1.78 3.53
N ALA A 55 -9.39 -2.39 4.52
CA ALA A 55 -9.66 -2.12 5.92
C ALA A 55 -9.35 -0.66 6.29
N ALA A 56 -8.22 -0.12 5.83
CA ALA A 56 -7.86 1.28 6.05
C ALA A 56 -8.89 2.23 5.43
N MET A 57 -9.36 1.96 4.22
CA MET A 57 -10.44 2.72 3.57
C MET A 57 -11.72 2.71 4.42
N ILE A 58 -12.11 1.55 4.96
CA ILE A 58 -13.27 1.41 5.84
C ILE A 58 -13.09 2.19 7.14
N TYR A 59 -11.89 2.16 7.73
CA TYR A 59 -11.56 2.88 8.95
C TYR A 59 -11.60 4.41 8.75
N PHE A 60 -11.02 4.91 7.66
CA PHE A 60 -10.89 6.35 7.43
C PHE A 60 -12.13 6.98 6.78
N THR A 61 -12.94 6.23 6.02
CA THR A 61 -14.12 6.79 5.34
C THR A 61 -15.07 7.55 6.28
N PRO A 62 -15.44 7.03 7.46
CA PRO A 62 -16.25 7.76 8.44
C PRO A 62 -15.63 9.09 8.87
N VAL A 63 -14.30 9.12 9.05
CA VAL A 63 -13.55 10.32 9.42
C VAL A 63 -13.58 11.35 8.28
N LEU A 64 -13.35 10.90 7.05
CA LEU A 64 -13.32 11.74 5.85
C LEU A 64 -14.69 12.29 5.42
N THR A 65 -15.78 11.68 5.90
CA THR A 65 -17.17 12.04 5.58
C THR A 65 -17.93 12.61 6.78
N HIS A 66 -17.28 12.76 7.94
CA HIS A 66 -17.93 13.12 9.20
C HIS A 66 -19.19 12.28 9.49
N SER A 67 -19.11 10.97 9.21
CA SER A 67 -20.25 10.06 9.29
C SER A 67 -20.08 8.99 10.36
N ARG A 68 -21.13 8.18 10.57
CA ARG A 68 -21.15 7.13 11.60
C ARG A 68 -20.12 6.02 11.30
N ALA A 69 -19.96 5.07 12.23
CA ALA A 69 -19.19 3.86 11.98
C ALA A 69 -19.77 3.05 10.78
N PRO A 70 -18.94 2.20 10.11
CA PRO A 70 -19.42 1.30 9.08
C PRO A 70 -20.37 0.24 9.67
N PRO A 71 -21.39 -0.20 8.89
CA PRO A 71 -22.22 -1.33 9.28
C PRO A 71 -21.43 -2.65 9.20
N TRP A 72 -21.90 -3.68 9.88
CA TRP A 72 -21.18 -4.96 9.98
C TRP A 72 -20.89 -5.65 8.63
N PRO A 73 -21.74 -5.59 7.57
CA PRO A 73 -21.41 -6.27 6.30
C PRO A 73 -20.18 -5.66 5.64
N VAL A 74 -19.98 -4.34 5.79
CA VAL A 74 -18.81 -3.64 5.26
C VAL A 74 -17.54 -4.09 5.98
N LEU A 75 -17.63 -4.45 7.27
CA LEU A 75 -16.49 -4.97 8.04
C LEU A 75 -15.98 -6.32 7.55
N LEU A 76 -16.79 -7.07 6.79
CA LEU A 76 -16.40 -8.37 6.25
C LEU A 76 -15.56 -8.24 4.97
N LEU A 77 -15.63 -7.11 4.27
CA LEU A 77 -14.97 -6.93 2.96
C LEU A 77 -13.45 -7.12 3.02
N PRO A 78 -12.72 -6.63 4.05
CA PRO A 78 -11.30 -6.94 4.18
C PRO A 78 -11.03 -8.43 4.39
N GLY A 79 -11.87 -9.12 5.17
CA GLY A 79 -11.77 -10.56 5.35
C GLY A 79 -11.99 -11.33 4.04
N LEU A 80 -13.01 -10.96 3.27
CA LEU A 80 -13.26 -11.51 1.94
C LEU A 80 -12.09 -11.27 0.99
N SER A 81 -11.48 -10.08 1.02
CA SER A 81 -10.33 -9.76 0.20
C SER A 81 -9.06 -10.53 0.63
N LEU A 82 -8.86 -10.78 1.93
CA LEU A 82 -7.79 -11.63 2.44
C LEU A 82 -7.96 -13.08 1.96
N MET A 83 -9.18 -13.62 2.10
CA MET A 83 -9.51 -14.97 1.62
C MET A 83 -9.27 -15.09 0.11
N SER A 84 -9.74 -14.12 -0.67
CA SER A 84 -9.50 -14.05 -2.12
C SER A 84 -8.00 -13.97 -2.44
N GLY A 85 -7.22 -13.20 -1.70
CA GLY A 85 -5.78 -13.10 -1.90
C GLY A 85 -5.03 -14.40 -1.62
N ILE A 86 -5.35 -15.07 -0.50
CA ILE A 86 -4.79 -16.39 -0.16
C ILE A 86 -5.20 -17.42 -1.22
N TRP A 87 -6.47 -17.43 -1.61
CA TRP A 87 -6.97 -18.31 -2.65
C TRP A 87 -6.28 -18.05 -3.99
N THR A 88 -6.06 -16.79 -4.38
CA THR A 88 -5.33 -16.45 -5.61
C THR A 88 -3.90 -17.00 -5.57
N ALA A 89 -3.17 -16.78 -4.46
CA ALA A 89 -1.81 -17.29 -4.32
C ALA A 89 -1.78 -18.83 -4.41
N ALA A 90 -2.73 -19.51 -3.76
CA ALA A 90 -2.89 -20.96 -3.83
C ALA A 90 -3.23 -21.45 -5.24
N SER A 91 -4.18 -20.81 -5.93
CA SER A 91 -4.57 -21.15 -7.30
C SER A 91 -3.40 -21.00 -8.27
N ILE A 92 -2.61 -19.93 -8.15
CA ILE A 92 -1.42 -19.76 -9.00
C ILE A 92 -0.36 -20.84 -8.72
N PHE A 93 -0.28 -21.33 -7.48
CA PHE A 93 0.67 -22.37 -7.09
C PHE A 93 0.26 -23.77 -7.56
N TRP A 94 -1.01 -24.15 -7.39
CA TRP A 94 -1.47 -25.53 -7.62
C TRP A 94 -2.40 -25.68 -8.82
N TRP A 95 -3.35 -24.76 -9.03
CA TRP A 95 -4.43 -24.91 -10.02
C TRP A 95 -4.83 -23.57 -10.64
N ARG A 96 -4.16 -23.21 -11.73
CA ARG A 96 -4.29 -21.89 -12.37
C ARG A 96 -5.71 -21.60 -12.90
N ASP A 97 -6.46 -22.63 -13.27
CA ASP A 97 -7.82 -22.48 -13.80
C ASP A 97 -8.80 -21.95 -12.73
N LEU A 98 -8.45 -22.09 -11.45
CA LEU A 98 -9.27 -21.61 -10.34
C LEU A 98 -9.13 -20.11 -10.08
N VAL A 99 -8.29 -19.36 -10.81
CA VAL A 99 -8.04 -17.92 -10.58
C VAL A 99 -9.29 -17.05 -10.83
N PHE A 100 -10.27 -17.54 -11.59
CA PHE A 100 -11.53 -16.84 -11.84
C PHE A 100 -12.32 -16.55 -10.56
N ALA A 101 -12.51 -17.56 -9.71
CA ALA A 101 -13.33 -17.45 -8.50
C ALA A 101 -12.79 -16.45 -7.45
N PRO A 102 -11.48 -16.44 -7.10
CA PRO A 102 -10.95 -15.42 -6.22
C PRO A 102 -10.93 -14.03 -6.87
N ALA A 103 -10.70 -13.91 -8.18
CA ALA A 103 -10.78 -12.63 -8.88
C ALA A 103 -12.20 -12.01 -8.81
N LEU A 104 -13.25 -12.81 -9.03
CA LEU A 104 -14.64 -12.39 -8.82
C LEU A 104 -14.91 -11.98 -7.37
N THR A 105 -14.40 -12.75 -6.41
CA THR A 105 -14.60 -12.47 -4.98
C THR A 105 -13.96 -11.13 -4.58
N ALA A 106 -12.73 -10.86 -5.03
CA ALA A 106 -12.08 -9.57 -4.80
C ALA A 106 -12.84 -8.43 -5.50
N MET A 107 -13.33 -8.66 -6.72
CA MET A 107 -14.04 -7.64 -7.49
C MET A 107 -15.36 -7.29 -6.82
N PHE A 108 -16.10 -8.28 -6.34
CA PHE A 108 -17.32 -8.09 -5.55
C PHE A 108 -17.03 -7.24 -4.31
N ALA A 109 -16.00 -7.61 -3.54
CA ALA A 109 -15.63 -6.86 -2.34
C ALA A 109 -15.25 -5.40 -2.66
N ALA A 110 -14.53 -5.16 -3.76
CA ALA A 110 -14.15 -3.83 -4.23
C ALA A 110 -15.36 -3.00 -4.69
N VAL A 111 -16.29 -3.60 -5.45
CA VAL A 111 -17.54 -2.93 -5.92
C VAL A 111 -18.42 -2.55 -4.74
N VAL A 112 -18.64 -3.46 -3.79
CA VAL A 112 -19.44 -3.19 -2.60
C VAL A 112 -18.79 -2.08 -1.76
N LEU A 113 -17.46 -2.12 -1.58
CA LEU A 113 -16.76 -1.08 -0.85
C LEU A 113 -16.86 0.29 -1.55
N LEU A 114 -16.68 0.33 -2.87
CA LEU A 114 -16.82 1.55 -3.66
C LEU A 114 -18.23 2.13 -3.57
N GLY A 115 -19.25 1.28 -3.72
CA GLY A 115 -20.66 1.66 -3.59
C GLY A 115 -20.97 2.24 -2.21
N TRP A 116 -20.45 1.62 -1.15
CA TRP A 116 -20.59 2.13 0.21
C TRP A 116 -19.90 3.49 0.40
N ILE A 117 -18.64 3.64 -0.03
CA ILE A 117 -17.91 4.92 0.05
C ILE A 117 -18.65 6.02 -0.73
N TRP A 118 -19.14 5.69 -1.92
CA TRP A 118 -19.89 6.60 -2.78
C TRP A 118 -21.22 7.05 -2.14
N GLN A 119 -21.99 6.12 -1.59
CA GLN A 119 -23.23 6.43 -0.88
C GLN A 119 -22.96 7.33 0.34
N ARG A 120 -21.86 7.09 1.05
CA ARG A 120 -21.45 7.93 2.19
C ARG A 120 -21.09 9.34 1.76
N ALA A 121 -20.36 9.50 0.67
CA ALA A 121 -20.03 10.80 0.11
C ALA A 121 -21.28 11.61 -0.29
N ARG A 122 -22.34 10.93 -0.76
CA ARG A 122 -23.61 11.56 -1.16
C ARG A 122 -24.53 11.93 0.01
N THR A 123 -24.40 11.26 1.15
CA THR A 123 -25.32 11.40 2.29
C THR A 123 -24.74 12.22 3.45
N MET A 124 -23.50 12.69 3.32
CA MET A 124 -22.85 13.53 4.33
C MET A 124 -23.27 15.00 4.26
N LEU A 125 -23.21 15.68 5.41
CA LEU A 125 -23.42 17.12 5.49
C LEU A 125 -22.12 17.85 5.12
N GLY A 126 -22.19 18.79 4.16
CA GLY A 126 -21.03 19.55 3.69
C GLY A 126 -20.31 18.89 2.50
N ARG A 127 -19.01 19.18 2.33
CA ARG A 127 -18.17 18.64 1.24
C ARG A 127 -17.18 17.59 1.76
N PRO A 128 -17.01 16.44 1.07
CA PRO A 128 -16.12 15.39 1.54
C PRO A 128 -14.69 15.89 1.61
N HIS A 129 -13.93 15.34 2.56
CA HIS A 129 -12.49 15.57 2.59
C HIS A 129 -11.87 15.14 1.24
N PRO A 130 -10.95 15.91 0.63
CA PRO A 130 -10.41 15.63 -0.71
C PRO A 130 -9.58 14.34 -0.81
N GLY A 131 -9.32 13.67 0.31
CA GLY A 131 -8.76 12.31 0.32
C GLY A 131 -9.77 11.22 -0.10
N LEU A 132 -11.08 11.45 0.03
CA LEU A 132 -12.09 10.44 -0.28
C LEU A 132 -12.09 10.02 -1.76
N PRO A 133 -12.00 10.95 -2.74
CA PRO A 133 -11.94 10.59 -4.15
C PRO A 133 -10.69 9.77 -4.54
N TRP A 134 -9.59 9.83 -3.77
CA TRP A 134 -8.43 8.96 -3.99
C TRP A 134 -8.77 7.50 -3.74
N TYR A 135 -9.52 7.21 -2.67
CA TYR A 135 -10.00 5.84 -2.41
C TYR A 135 -10.94 5.34 -3.50
N GLN A 136 -11.84 6.21 -3.98
CA GLN A 136 -12.75 5.86 -5.07
C GLN A 136 -11.98 5.54 -6.36
N MET A 137 -11.03 6.38 -6.75
CA MET A 137 -10.21 6.15 -7.94
C MET A 137 -9.35 4.89 -7.81
N ALA A 138 -8.78 4.63 -6.63
CA ALA A 138 -8.03 3.41 -6.35
C ALA A 138 -8.92 2.15 -6.46
N LEU A 139 -10.15 2.17 -5.95
CA LEU A 139 -11.08 1.04 -6.07
C LEU A 139 -11.55 0.83 -7.52
N VAL A 140 -11.83 1.92 -8.25
CA VAL A 140 -12.11 1.83 -9.70
C VAL A 140 -10.93 1.19 -10.42
N SER A 141 -9.69 1.56 -10.06
CA SER A 141 -8.48 0.97 -10.61
C SER A 141 -8.38 -0.54 -10.33
N LEU A 142 -8.67 -0.95 -9.09
CA LEU A 142 -8.72 -2.37 -8.70
C LEU A 142 -9.78 -3.13 -9.50
N ILE A 143 -10.98 -2.56 -9.64
CA ILE A 143 -12.08 -3.18 -10.41
C ILE A 143 -11.68 -3.35 -11.87
N LEU A 144 -11.09 -2.33 -12.51
CA LEU A 144 -10.60 -2.42 -13.89
C LEU A 144 -9.50 -3.50 -14.03
N ALA A 145 -8.60 -3.59 -13.06
CA ALA A 145 -7.55 -4.60 -13.05
C ALA A 145 -8.11 -6.02 -12.94
N LEU A 146 -9.08 -6.24 -12.03
CA LEU A 146 -9.72 -7.53 -11.82
C LEU A 146 -10.60 -7.92 -13.02
N PHE A 147 -11.30 -6.95 -13.60
CA PHE A 147 -12.07 -7.17 -14.82
C PHE A 147 -11.17 -7.61 -15.99
N ALA A 148 -9.99 -6.99 -16.15
CA ALA A 148 -9.03 -7.38 -17.17
C ALA A 148 -8.56 -8.84 -17.01
N ILE A 149 -8.23 -9.29 -15.79
CA ILE A 149 -7.80 -10.69 -15.59
C ILE A 149 -8.96 -11.68 -15.74
N LEU A 150 -10.20 -11.29 -15.42
CA LEU A 150 -11.37 -12.11 -15.69
C LEU A 150 -11.59 -12.33 -17.19
N ILE A 151 -11.48 -11.27 -18.00
CA ILE A 151 -11.54 -11.40 -19.47
C ILE A 151 -10.42 -12.30 -19.97
N ALA A 152 -9.20 -12.14 -19.44
CA ALA A 152 -8.04 -12.95 -19.83
C ALA A 152 -8.27 -14.46 -19.61
N THR A 153 -9.01 -14.85 -18.56
CA THR A 153 -9.35 -16.25 -18.29
C THR A 153 -10.23 -16.86 -19.38
N PHE A 154 -11.13 -16.09 -19.99
CA PHE A 154 -12.01 -16.57 -21.07
C PHE A 154 -11.45 -16.30 -22.47
N ARG A 155 -10.47 -15.42 -22.59
CA ARG A 155 -9.85 -15.03 -23.86
C ARG A 155 -8.32 -15.17 -23.78
N PRO A 156 -7.79 -16.41 -23.90
CA PRO A 156 -6.37 -16.68 -23.76
C PRO A 156 -5.49 -15.87 -24.73
N ASP A 157 -6.01 -15.54 -25.92
CA ASP A 157 -5.31 -14.71 -26.92
C ASP A 157 -4.87 -13.35 -26.37
N TYR A 158 -5.62 -12.80 -25.41
CA TYR A 158 -5.34 -11.50 -24.78
C TYR A 158 -4.66 -11.62 -23.42
N TRP A 159 -4.27 -12.84 -23.00
CA TRP A 159 -3.74 -13.08 -21.65
C TRP A 159 -2.57 -12.17 -21.30
N THR A 160 -1.56 -12.10 -22.17
CA THR A 160 -0.34 -11.33 -21.90
C THR A 160 -0.62 -9.84 -21.74
N VAL A 161 -1.40 -9.25 -22.65
CA VAL A 161 -1.70 -7.80 -22.64
C VAL A 161 -2.59 -7.42 -21.46
N LEU A 162 -3.62 -8.22 -21.17
CA LEU A 162 -4.53 -7.97 -20.04
C LEU A 162 -3.85 -8.21 -18.69
N ARG A 163 -2.95 -9.19 -18.60
CA ARG A 163 -2.12 -9.40 -17.40
C ARG A 163 -1.21 -8.20 -17.13
N ARG A 164 -0.61 -7.60 -18.17
CA ARG A 164 0.21 -6.37 -18.00
C ARG A 164 -0.65 -5.21 -17.52
N PHE A 165 -1.81 -5.00 -18.13
CA PHE A 165 -2.76 -3.99 -17.69
C PHE A 165 -3.18 -4.20 -16.22
N HIS A 166 -3.57 -5.42 -15.87
CA HIS A 166 -3.92 -5.83 -14.50
C HIS A 166 -2.80 -5.50 -13.50
N LEU A 167 -1.56 -5.86 -13.82
CA LEU A 167 -0.42 -5.62 -12.94
C LEU A 167 -0.20 -4.12 -12.69
N HIS A 168 -0.15 -3.31 -13.75
CA HIS A 168 0.13 -1.88 -13.64
C HIS A 168 -1.02 -1.12 -12.98
N MET A 169 -2.27 -1.50 -13.27
CA MET A 169 -3.44 -0.87 -12.66
C MET A 169 -3.56 -1.23 -11.16
N ASN A 170 -3.11 -2.43 -10.74
CA ASN A 170 -3.00 -2.76 -9.33
C ASN A 170 -1.86 -1.98 -8.63
N ILE A 171 -0.68 -1.90 -9.25
CA ILE A 171 0.51 -1.27 -8.65
C ILE A 171 0.35 0.24 -8.55
N TYR A 172 0.06 0.93 -9.65
CA TYR A 172 0.01 2.40 -9.67
C TYR A 172 -1.40 2.91 -9.37
N GLY A 173 -2.43 2.27 -9.92
CA GLY A 173 -3.82 2.66 -9.72
C GLY A 173 -4.33 2.34 -8.32
N PHE A 174 -4.37 1.08 -7.93
CA PHE A 174 -4.91 0.69 -6.63
C PHE A 174 -3.95 1.01 -5.47
N VAL A 175 -2.76 0.40 -5.46
CA VAL A 175 -1.79 0.57 -4.36
C VAL A 175 -1.20 1.98 -4.36
N GLY A 176 -0.73 2.45 -5.51
CA GLY A 176 -0.10 3.76 -5.67
C GLY A 176 -1.01 4.93 -5.29
N LEU A 177 -2.21 5.03 -5.87
CA LEU A 177 -3.12 6.14 -5.54
C LEU A 177 -3.55 6.10 -4.06
N THR A 178 -3.84 4.92 -3.52
CA THR A 178 -4.15 4.79 -2.09
C THR A 178 -2.98 5.28 -1.24
N ALA A 179 -1.76 4.82 -1.55
CA ALA A 179 -0.56 5.16 -0.81
C ALA A 179 -0.27 6.67 -0.85
N VAL A 180 -0.28 7.29 -2.02
CA VAL A 180 0.01 8.73 -2.16
C VAL A 180 -1.09 9.58 -1.51
N GLY A 181 -2.36 9.24 -1.72
CA GLY A 181 -3.48 9.93 -1.08
C GLY A 181 -3.39 9.85 0.45
N THR A 182 -3.00 8.70 0.99
CA THR A 182 -2.84 8.49 2.43
C THR A 182 -1.59 9.17 2.96
N LEU A 183 -0.44 9.05 2.30
CA LEU A 183 0.85 9.64 2.72
C LEU A 183 0.75 11.14 2.93
N ARG A 184 0.01 11.84 2.07
CA ARG A 184 -0.17 13.29 2.17
C ARG A 184 -0.85 13.73 3.47
N VAL A 185 -1.69 12.88 4.06
CA VAL A 185 -2.36 13.15 5.34
C VAL A 185 -1.61 12.50 6.50
N LEU A 186 -1.12 11.28 6.31
CA LEU A 186 -0.47 10.49 7.34
C LEU A 186 0.88 11.07 7.72
N LEU A 187 1.69 11.50 6.75
CA LEU A 187 3.05 11.98 7.03
C LEU A 187 3.06 13.25 7.91
N PRO A 188 2.26 14.31 7.64
CA PRO A 188 2.11 15.43 8.57
C PRO A 188 1.65 15.01 9.96
N THR A 189 0.71 14.06 10.03
CA THR A 189 0.16 13.55 11.31
C THR A 189 1.24 12.83 12.13
N VAL A 190 2.02 11.97 11.50
CA VAL A 190 3.08 11.17 12.15
C VAL A 190 4.26 12.03 12.55
N ALA A 191 4.63 13.01 11.73
CA ALA A 191 5.79 13.87 11.94
C ALA A 191 5.46 15.15 12.73
N GLY A 192 4.20 15.39 13.05
CA GLY A 192 3.77 16.50 13.92
C GLY A 192 3.90 17.88 13.29
N TYR A 193 3.74 18.01 11.96
CA TYR A 193 3.75 19.30 11.27
C TYR A 193 2.41 19.61 10.62
N ASN A 194 2.11 20.90 10.44
CA ASN A 194 0.89 21.36 9.76
C ASN A 194 1.21 21.80 8.32
N ASP A 195 0.58 21.15 7.34
CA ASP A 195 0.72 21.51 5.92
C ASP A 195 -0.58 22.16 5.40
N PRO A 196 -0.68 23.50 5.35
CA PRO A 196 -1.91 24.17 4.98
C PRO A 196 -2.31 23.93 3.51
N VAL A 197 -1.37 23.56 2.63
CA VAL A 197 -1.64 23.36 1.20
C VAL A 197 -1.98 21.90 0.85
N VAL A 198 -1.99 20.98 1.84
CA VAL A 198 -2.25 19.56 1.61
C VAL A 198 -3.61 19.32 0.95
N ARG A 199 -4.63 20.09 1.38
CA ARG A 199 -6.01 19.96 0.90
C ARG A 199 -6.09 20.26 -0.59
N ASP A 200 -5.52 21.39 -1.01
CA ASP A 200 -5.53 21.84 -2.40
C ASP A 200 -4.73 20.89 -3.30
N ARG A 201 -3.58 20.41 -2.80
CA ARG A 201 -2.75 19.43 -3.53
C ARG A 201 -3.47 18.10 -3.72
N LEU A 202 -4.17 17.60 -2.70
CA LEU A 202 -4.98 16.38 -2.82
C LEU A 202 -6.05 16.51 -3.92
N GLN A 203 -6.65 17.69 -4.11
CA GLN A 203 -7.63 17.90 -5.17
C GLN A 203 -6.98 17.98 -6.55
N ARG A 204 -5.91 18.78 -6.68
CA ARG A 204 -5.27 19.06 -7.97
C ARG A 204 -4.54 17.86 -8.55
N ASP A 205 -3.91 17.05 -7.71
CA ASP A 205 -3.02 15.98 -8.17
C ASP A 205 -3.73 14.65 -8.43
N LEU A 206 -4.98 14.48 -7.97
CA LEU A 206 -5.72 13.23 -8.14
C LEU A 206 -5.92 12.86 -9.61
N TYR A 207 -6.44 13.79 -10.42
CA TYR A 207 -6.75 13.50 -11.83
C TYR A 207 -5.49 13.26 -12.67
N PRO A 208 -4.41 14.06 -12.55
CA PRO A 208 -3.13 13.76 -13.18
C PRO A 208 -2.64 12.35 -12.84
N MET A 209 -2.60 11.97 -11.55
CA MET A 209 -2.06 10.68 -11.14
C MET A 209 -2.99 9.51 -11.54
N GLY A 210 -4.31 9.69 -11.43
CA GLY A 210 -5.29 8.69 -11.85
C GLY A 210 -5.22 8.43 -13.35
N PHE A 211 -5.20 9.49 -14.16
CA PHE A 211 -5.04 9.37 -15.61
C PHE A 211 -3.66 8.83 -15.98
N GLY A 212 -2.61 9.26 -15.29
CA GLY A 212 -1.26 8.75 -15.48
C GLY A 212 -1.13 7.24 -15.20
N ALA A 213 -1.83 6.74 -14.17
CA ALA A 213 -1.89 5.30 -13.89
C ALA A 213 -2.57 4.53 -15.02
N LEU A 214 -3.67 5.06 -15.57
CA LEU A 214 -4.34 4.48 -16.73
C LEU A 214 -3.45 4.49 -17.98
N LEU A 215 -2.76 5.60 -18.25
CA LEU A 215 -1.84 5.72 -19.38
C LEU A 215 -0.66 4.74 -19.27
N MET A 216 -0.06 4.60 -18.08
CA MET A 216 1.01 3.62 -17.86
C MET A 216 0.49 2.18 -18.01
N ALA A 217 -0.70 1.87 -17.49
CA ALA A 217 -1.30 0.55 -17.63
C ALA A 217 -1.63 0.22 -19.11
N ALA A 218 -2.27 1.14 -19.82
CA ALA A 218 -2.55 1.00 -21.25
C ALA A 218 -1.27 0.95 -22.08
N GLY A 219 -0.26 1.73 -21.71
CA GLY A 219 1.02 1.75 -22.39
C GLY A 219 1.80 0.45 -22.24
N SER A 220 1.76 -0.16 -21.06
CA SER A 220 2.34 -1.48 -20.83
C SER A 220 1.64 -2.61 -21.61
N ALA A 221 0.36 -2.44 -21.90
CA ALA A 221 -0.48 -3.47 -22.49
C ALA A 221 -0.56 -3.38 -24.03
N TRP A 222 -0.70 -2.17 -24.57
CA TRP A 222 -0.97 -1.96 -26.00
C TRP A 222 -0.02 -0.98 -26.67
N TRP A 223 0.29 0.16 -26.02
CA TRP A 223 0.99 1.26 -26.69
C TRP A 223 2.10 1.88 -25.83
N VAL A 224 3.30 1.34 -25.92
CA VAL A 224 4.46 1.70 -25.06
C VAL A 224 4.70 3.21 -24.91
N TRP A 225 4.44 4.00 -25.95
CA TRP A 225 4.65 5.45 -25.92
C TRP A 225 3.77 6.17 -24.88
N LEU A 226 2.62 5.60 -24.49
CA LEU A 226 1.74 6.15 -23.44
C LEU A 226 2.37 6.09 -22.04
N VAL A 227 3.40 5.26 -21.83
CA VAL A 227 4.09 5.17 -20.54
C VAL A 227 4.73 6.50 -20.16
N TRP A 228 5.29 7.23 -21.13
CA TRP A 228 6.00 8.49 -20.89
C TRP A 228 5.10 9.63 -20.38
N PRO A 229 3.99 10.00 -21.06
CA PRO A 229 3.07 10.98 -20.51
C PRO A 229 2.47 10.49 -19.17
N GLY A 230 2.21 9.19 -19.02
CA GLY A 230 1.76 8.63 -17.75
C GLY A 230 2.77 8.81 -16.60
N LEU A 231 4.05 8.59 -16.87
CA LEU A 231 5.17 8.79 -15.96
C LEU A 231 5.29 10.27 -15.54
N VAL A 232 5.23 11.19 -16.51
CA VAL A 232 5.28 12.65 -16.25
C VAL A 232 4.14 13.08 -15.32
N LEU A 233 2.92 12.59 -15.56
CA LEU A 233 1.75 12.88 -14.74
C LEU A 233 1.85 12.36 -13.29
N TRP A 234 2.71 11.36 -13.04
CA TRP A 234 3.05 10.89 -11.69
C TRP A 234 4.21 11.65 -11.06
N LEU A 235 5.30 11.85 -11.81
CA LEU A 235 6.52 12.45 -11.28
C LEU A 235 6.34 13.92 -10.91
N ILE A 236 5.51 14.68 -11.63
CA ILE A 236 5.27 16.10 -11.30
C ILE A 236 4.62 16.24 -9.90
N PRO A 237 3.46 15.61 -9.60
CA PRO A 237 2.89 15.63 -8.26
C PRO A 237 3.80 15.06 -7.16
N LEU A 238 4.55 14.00 -7.45
CA LEU A 238 5.47 13.40 -6.48
C LEU A 238 6.64 14.33 -6.17
N THR A 239 7.19 15.02 -7.17
CA THR A 239 8.26 16.00 -6.96
C THR A 239 7.77 17.17 -6.11
N ARG A 240 6.56 17.69 -6.39
CA ARG A 240 5.91 18.73 -5.58
C ARG A 240 5.67 18.30 -4.13
N PHE A 241 5.45 17.00 -3.91
CA PHE A 241 5.31 16.42 -2.57
C PHE A 241 6.67 16.22 -1.90
N ALA A 242 7.68 15.72 -2.62
CA ALA A 242 9.00 15.38 -2.09
C ALA A 242 9.84 16.61 -1.72
N VAL A 243 9.78 17.69 -2.52
CA VAL A 243 10.60 18.91 -2.31
C VAL A 243 10.41 19.51 -0.91
N PRO A 244 9.17 19.71 -0.40
CA PRO A 244 8.97 20.18 0.97
C PRO A 244 9.49 19.22 2.04
N LEU A 245 9.53 17.90 1.81
CA LEU A 245 10.02 16.93 2.80
C LEU A 245 11.52 17.08 3.03
N VAL A 246 12.28 17.36 1.97
CA VAL A 246 13.76 17.54 2.07
C VAL A 246 14.17 18.96 2.43
N SER A 247 13.29 19.96 2.22
CA SER A 247 13.57 21.37 2.53
C SER A 247 12.90 21.83 3.83
N ARG A 248 11.60 22.15 3.76
CA ARG A 248 10.82 22.78 4.83
C ARG A 248 10.59 21.86 6.02
N TRP A 249 10.24 20.60 5.78
CA TRP A 249 9.82 19.64 6.80
C TRP A 249 10.94 18.67 7.19
N ARG A 250 12.19 18.96 6.79
CA ARG A 250 13.32 18.05 6.98
C ARG A 250 13.49 17.62 8.43
N GLU A 251 13.39 18.58 9.35
CA GLU A 251 13.59 18.38 10.78
C GLU A 251 12.43 17.66 11.46
N HIS A 252 11.29 17.51 10.80
CA HIS A 252 10.11 16.82 11.32
C HIS A 252 10.09 15.37 10.82
N VAL A 253 10.39 15.18 9.53
CA VAL A 253 10.29 13.90 8.84
C VAL A 253 11.50 13.00 9.10
N TRP A 254 12.72 13.53 9.02
CA TRP A 254 13.93 12.71 8.97
C TRP A 254 14.55 12.50 10.35
N GLY A 255 14.96 11.27 10.62
CA GLY A 255 15.69 10.87 11.82
C GLY A 255 15.77 9.35 12.00
N TRP A 256 16.74 8.89 12.79
CA TRP A 256 17.00 7.46 12.98
C TRP A 256 15.86 6.69 13.64
N HIS A 257 15.13 7.34 14.56
CA HIS A 257 14.05 6.73 15.36
C HIS A 257 12.68 7.37 15.12
N ARG A 258 12.49 8.01 13.95
CA ARG A 258 11.26 8.75 13.64
C ARG A 258 10.36 7.95 12.72
N PRO A 259 9.09 7.70 13.08
CA PRO A 259 8.19 6.93 12.23
C PRO A 259 7.94 7.60 10.87
N GLY A 260 8.10 8.93 10.80
CA GLY A 260 8.04 9.70 9.55
C GLY A 260 9.13 9.35 8.53
N THR A 261 10.31 8.88 8.95
CA THR A 261 11.45 8.64 8.05
C THR A 261 11.16 7.53 7.03
N SER A 262 10.54 6.43 7.49
CA SER A 262 10.22 5.28 6.62
C SER A 262 9.16 5.64 5.58
N LEU A 263 8.16 6.42 5.99
CA LEU A 263 7.14 6.97 5.11
C LEU A 263 7.73 8.00 4.13
N GLY A 264 8.63 8.86 4.62
CA GLY A 264 9.33 9.85 3.84
C GLY A 264 10.19 9.23 2.75
N LEU A 265 10.95 8.16 3.06
CA LEU A 265 11.78 7.43 2.10
C LEU A 265 10.96 6.66 1.06
N ALA A 266 9.75 6.20 1.40
CA ALA A 266 8.88 5.56 0.41
C ALA A 266 8.56 6.49 -0.78
N VAL A 267 8.55 7.81 -0.60
CA VAL A 267 8.26 8.79 -1.67
C VAL A 267 9.33 8.79 -2.78
N PRO A 268 10.62 9.09 -2.50
CA PRO A 268 11.66 8.96 -3.52
C PRO A 268 11.81 7.51 -4.02
N GLY A 269 11.48 6.52 -3.19
CA GLY A 269 11.49 5.12 -3.60
C GLY A 269 10.46 4.84 -4.70
N LEU A 270 9.24 5.36 -4.56
CA LEU A 270 8.22 5.29 -5.60
C LEU A 270 8.64 6.03 -6.87
N MET A 271 9.29 7.19 -6.75
CA MET A 271 9.81 7.93 -7.90
C MET A 271 10.85 7.11 -8.67
N LEU A 272 11.79 6.46 -7.97
CA LEU A 272 12.77 5.57 -8.60
C LEU A 272 12.12 4.36 -9.26
N VAL A 273 11.12 3.75 -8.61
CA VAL A 273 10.36 2.63 -9.19
C VAL A 273 9.62 3.03 -10.45
N LEU A 274 9.05 4.24 -10.50
CA LEU A 274 8.39 4.78 -11.69
C LEU A 274 9.37 4.99 -12.84
N ILE A 275 10.54 5.57 -12.56
CA ILE A 275 11.61 5.75 -13.55
C ILE A 275 12.10 4.38 -14.06
N ALA A 276 12.36 3.44 -13.16
CA ALA A 276 12.77 2.09 -13.52
C ALA A 276 11.69 1.36 -14.33
N GLY A 277 10.40 1.55 -14.03
CA GLY A 277 9.28 1.04 -14.81
C GLY A 277 9.23 1.61 -16.23
N GLY A 278 9.51 2.91 -16.39
CA GLY A 278 9.63 3.55 -17.71
C GLY A 278 10.80 2.99 -18.53
N LEU A 279 11.97 2.82 -17.91
CA LEU A 279 13.14 2.19 -18.53
C LEU A 279 12.88 0.72 -18.89
N HIS A 280 12.19 -0.01 -18.02
CA HIS A 280 11.76 -1.38 -18.28
C HIS A 280 10.83 -1.46 -19.51
N ALA A 281 9.89 -0.52 -19.65
CA ALA A 281 8.95 -0.50 -20.76
C ALA A 281 9.61 -0.39 -22.14
N VAL A 282 10.80 0.23 -22.22
CA VAL A 282 11.60 0.33 -23.45
C VAL A 282 12.75 -0.68 -23.53
N GLY A 283 12.78 -1.67 -22.63
CA GLY A 283 13.75 -2.77 -22.66
C GLY A 283 15.13 -2.43 -22.10
N VAL A 284 15.31 -1.26 -21.46
CA VAL A 284 16.58 -0.88 -20.83
C VAL A 284 16.81 -1.65 -19.53
N LEU A 285 15.74 -1.89 -18.75
CA LEU A 285 15.81 -2.68 -17.52
C LEU A 285 15.07 -4.03 -17.66
N PRO A 286 15.66 -5.13 -17.14
CA PRO A 286 15.00 -6.44 -17.08
C PRO A 286 13.69 -6.43 -16.26
N ALA A 287 12.78 -7.34 -16.58
CA ALA A 287 11.46 -7.44 -15.93
C ALA A 287 11.51 -7.91 -14.47
N ASP A 288 12.50 -8.73 -14.14
CA ASP A 288 12.75 -9.30 -12.81
C ASP A 288 13.28 -8.25 -11.81
N VAL A 289 13.73 -7.09 -12.29
CA VAL A 289 14.19 -5.96 -11.47
C VAL A 289 13.02 -5.11 -10.95
N ALA A 290 11.98 -4.91 -11.76
CA ALA A 290 10.95 -3.90 -11.49
C ALA A 290 10.08 -4.19 -10.25
N LEU A 291 9.67 -5.45 -10.04
CA LEU A 291 8.82 -5.84 -8.91
C LEU A 291 9.57 -5.83 -7.56
N PRO A 292 10.77 -6.43 -7.43
CA PRO A 292 11.53 -6.31 -6.20
C PRO A 292 11.86 -4.85 -5.84
N LEU A 293 12.14 -4.00 -6.83
CA LEU A 293 12.29 -2.56 -6.59
C LEU A 293 11.04 -1.93 -5.98
N PHE A 294 9.87 -2.23 -6.53
CA PHE A 294 8.60 -1.75 -5.97
C PHE A 294 8.43 -2.19 -4.51
N PHE A 295 8.78 -3.44 -4.18
CA PHE A 295 8.69 -3.92 -2.82
C PHE A 295 9.69 -3.25 -1.88
N TYR A 296 10.96 -3.21 -2.26
CA TYR A 296 12.04 -2.81 -1.37
C TYR A 296 12.12 -1.29 -1.23
N MET A 297 12.03 -0.53 -2.31
CA MET A 297 12.19 0.93 -2.22
C MET A 297 10.91 1.65 -1.79
N PHE A 298 9.73 1.06 -2.05
CA PHE A 298 8.46 1.74 -1.81
C PHE A 298 7.56 1.00 -0.80
N LEU A 299 7.13 -0.23 -1.11
CA LEU A 299 6.06 -0.88 -0.35
C LEU A 299 6.47 -1.20 1.09
N PHE A 300 7.65 -1.79 1.31
CA PHE A 300 8.08 -2.17 2.66
C PHE A 300 8.37 -0.97 3.55
N PRO A 301 9.10 0.08 3.09
CA PRO A 301 9.22 1.32 3.85
C PRO A 301 7.87 1.96 4.16
N LEU A 302 6.95 1.99 3.19
CA LEU A 302 5.61 2.54 3.37
C LEU A 302 4.82 1.79 4.45
N VAL A 303 4.69 0.47 4.32
CA VAL A 303 3.86 -0.35 5.21
C VAL A 303 4.45 -0.38 6.62
N THR A 304 5.75 -0.60 6.75
CA THR A 304 6.39 -0.61 8.08
C THR A 304 6.29 0.76 8.75
N GLY A 305 6.48 1.87 8.01
CA GLY A 305 6.30 3.22 8.53
C GLY A 305 4.86 3.54 8.96
N ALA A 306 3.87 3.12 8.16
CA ALA A 306 2.46 3.34 8.47
C ALA A 306 2.03 2.57 9.72
N ILE A 307 2.41 1.29 9.82
CA ILE A 307 2.12 0.43 10.97
C ILE A 307 2.80 0.97 12.23
N SER A 308 4.03 1.49 12.14
CA SER A 308 4.75 2.04 13.31
C SER A 308 3.99 3.11 14.07
N TYR A 309 3.07 3.83 13.41
CA TYR A 309 2.23 4.83 14.05
C TYR A 309 0.78 4.39 14.21
N LEU A 310 0.18 3.83 13.15
CA LEU A 310 -1.25 3.52 13.14
C LEU A 310 -1.63 2.33 14.01
N LEU A 311 -0.77 1.33 14.15
CA LEU A 311 -1.04 0.17 15.01
C LEU A 311 -1.25 0.60 16.47
N PRO A 312 -0.36 1.41 17.08
CA PRO A 312 -0.60 2.00 18.39
C PRO A 312 -1.90 2.80 18.51
N VAL A 313 -2.31 3.54 17.46
CA VAL A 313 -3.58 4.30 17.45
C VAL A 313 -4.79 3.37 17.55
N TRP A 314 -4.75 2.22 16.87
CA TRP A 314 -5.85 1.26 16.89
C TRP A 314 -5.91 0.43 18.18
N MET A 315 -4.75 0.12 18.76
CA MET A 315 -4.63 -0.67 19.99
C MET A 315 -4.92 0.12 21.27
N TRP A 316 -4.41 1.35 21.38
CA TRP A 316 -4.51 2.17 22.59
C TRP A 316 -5.08 3.56 22.29
N PRO A 317 -6.41 3.67 22.10
CA PRO A 317 -7.04 4.94 21.74
C PRO A 317 -7.10 5.88 22.95
N ALA A 318 -6.54 7.09 22.82
CA ALA A 318 -6.68 8.34 23.62
C ALA A 318 -6.66 8.30 25.18
N ARG A 319 -6.86 7.15 25.83
CA ARG A 319 -6.94 6.96 27.28
C ARG A 319 -5.69 6.32 27.88
N ASN A 320 -4.81 5.75 27.05
CA ASN A 320 -3.56 5.15 27.49
C ASN A 320 -2.38 5.75 26.71
N ILE A 321 -2.10 7.03 27.01
CA ILE A 321 -1.09 7.85 26.33
C ILE A 321 0.30 7.20 26.50
N VAL A 322 0.61 6.69 27.70
CA VAL A 322 1.91 6.07 28.00
C VAL A 322 2.17 4.80 27.18
N ALA A 323 1.20 3.88 27.12
CA ALA A 323 1.35 2.67 26.30
C ALA A 323 1.40 3.00 24.81
N HIS A 324 0.59 3.97 24.35
CA HIS A 324 0.61 4.46 22.98
C HIS A 324 1.99 5.00 22.59
N GLU A 325 2.52 5.97 23.33
CA GLU A 325 3.82 6.57 23.05
C GLU A 325 4.96 5.54 23.12
N THR A 326 4.91 4.65 24.11
CA THR A 326 5.91 3.58 24.26
C THR A 326 5.90 2.65 23.06
N ALA A 327 4.72 2.25 22.58
CA ALA A 327 4.60 1.42 21.40
C ALA A 327 5.10 2.14 20.13
N VAL A 328 4.75 3.42 19.95
CA VAL A 328 5.25 4.25 18.83
C VAL A 328 6.79 4.32 18.89
N ARG A 329 7.38 4.61 20.05
CA ARG A 329 8.84 4.66 20.22
C ARG A 329 9.51 3.33 19.86
N ARG A 330 8.97 2.20 20.31
CA ARG A 330 9.51 0.85 20.01
C ARG A 330 9.46 0.52 18.52
N LEU A 331 8.33 0.81 17.86
CA LEU A 331 8.15 0.55 16.43
C LEU A 331 8.93 1.52 15.53
N ALA A 332 9.14 2.75 16.01
CA ALA A 332 9.90 3.76 15.30
C ALA A 332 11.40 3.63 15.52
N TRP A 333 11.85 2.88 16.53
CA TRP A 333 13.26 2.71 16.82
C TRP A 333 13.99 2.09 15.62
N GLY A 334 15.01 2.78 15.12
CA GLY A 334 15.77 2.34 13.95
C GLY A 334 14.98 2.40 12.63
N SER A 335 13.84 3.09 12.58
CA SER A 335 13.04 3.25 11.35
C SER A 335 13.84 3.87 10.20
N GLY A 336 14.74 4.81 10.48
CA GLY A 336 15.63 5.37 9.46
C GLY A 336 16.62 4.33 8.92
N ALA A 337 17.28 3.59 9.80
CA ALA A 337 18.19 2.51 9.41
C ALA A 337 17.45 1.41 8.64
N ARG A 338 16.29 0.97 9.12
CA ARG A 338 15.44 -0.03 8.45
C ARG A 338 15.06 0.40 7.04
N ALA A 339 14.60 1.65 6.87
CA ALA A 339 14.21 2.17 5.56
C ALA A 339 15.42 2.30 4.62
N LEU A 340 16.59 2.68 5.12
CA LEU A 340 17.84 2.67 4.35
C LEU A 340 18.26 1.25 3.94
N VAL A 341 18.12 0.26 4.82
CA VAL A 341 18.41 -1.15 4.49
C VAL A 341 17.50 -1.66 3.38
N PHE A 342 16.20 -1.33 3.42
CA PHE A 342 15.29 -1.62 2.33
C PHE A 342 15.70 -0.90 1.02
N PHE A 343 16.13 0.35 1.09
CA PHE A 343 16.65 1.09 -0.06
C PHE A 343 17.91 0.46 -0.65
N LEU A 344 18.86 0.06 0.20
CA LEU A 344 20.08 -0.63 -0.20
C LEU A 344 19.76 -1.97 -0.87
N ALA A 345 18.80 -2.73 -0.35
CA ALA A 345 18.31 -3.94 -1.01
C ALA A 345 17.76 -3.63 -2.42
N GLY A 346 17.02 -2.53 -2.59
CA GLY A 346 16.59 -2.08 -3.92
C GLY A 346 17.76 -1.71 -4.84
N LEU A 347 18.77 -1.00 -4.33
CA LEU A 347 19.96 -0.62 -5.11
C LEU A 347 20.78 -1.85 -5.53
N MET A 348 20.85 -2.87 -4.67
CA MET A 348 21.44 -4.16 -5.01
C MET A 348 20.70 -4.84 -6.16
N VAL A 349 19.36 -4.81 -6.17
CA VAL A 349 18.56 -5.34 -7.30
C VAL A 349 18.89 -4.58 -8.59
N LEU A 350 18.98 -3.25 -8.55
CA LEU A 350 19.35 -2.45 -9.73
C LEU A 350 20.76 -2.76 -10.24
N ALA A 351 21.70 -3.01 -9.34
CA ALA A 351 23.07 -3.37 -9.66
C ALA A 351 23.26 -4.84 -10.05
N GLY A 352 22.20 -5.66 -10.01
CA GLY A 352 22.29 -7.11 -10.24
C GLY A 352 23.07 -7.87 -9.16
N LEU A 353 23.19 -7.30 -7.96
CA LEU A 353 23.91 -7.91 -6.85
C LEU A 353 23.05 -8.98 -6.15
N PRO A 354 23.60 -10.17 -5.88
CA PRO A 354 22.88 -11.21 -5.17
C PRO A 354 22.62 -10.82 -3.70
N GLY A 355 21.60 -11.43 -3.10
CA GLY A 355 21.33 -11.31 -1.66
C GLY A 355 20.47 -10.13 -1.22
N ALA A 356 19.97 -9.32 -2.15
CA ALA A 356 18.99 -8.25 -1.86
C ALA A 356 17.77 -8.76 -1.07
N VAL A 357 17.27 -9.96 -1.41
CA VAL A 357 16.16 -10.60 -0.72
C VAL A 357 16.44 -10.88 0.76
N TYR A 358 17.66 -11.29 1.11
CA TYR A 358 18.05 -11.56 2.50
C TYR A 358 18.15 -10.26 3.29
N LEU A 359 18.68 -9.20 2.67
CA LEU A 359 18.79 -7.88 3.29
C LEU A 359 17.40 -7.30 3.59
N ALA A 360 16.47 -7.37 2.63
CA ALA A 360 15.08 -7.00 2.82
C ALA A 360 14.38 -7.88 3.88
N GLY A 361 14.65 -9.20 3.85
CA GLY A 361 14.13 -10.16 4.82
C GLY A 361 14.57 -9.85 6.25
N ALA A 362 15.85 -9.53 6.46
CA ALA A 362 16.40 -9.14 7.75
C ALA A 362 15.74 -7.86 8.29
N ALA A 363 15.59 -6.82 7.46
CA ALA A 363 14.89 -5.59 7.83
C ALA A 363 13.41 -5.85 8.22
N MET A 364 12.72 -6.73 7.50
CA MET A 364 11.35 -7.14 7.82
C MET A 364 11.27 -7.97 9.11
N ALA A 365 12.21 -8.88 9.33
CA ALA A 365 12.28 -9.68 10.55
C ALA A 365 12.54 -8.81 11.79
N VAL A 366 13.44 -7.83 11.69
CA VAL A 366 13.67 -6.83 12.75
C VAL A 366 12.38 -6.05 13.03
N PHE A 367 11.63 -5.65 12.00
CA PHE A 367 10.35 -4.96 12.19
C PHE A 367 9.32 -5.84 12.90
N LEU A 368 9.21 -7.13 12.55
CA LEU A 368 8.31 -8.05 13.24
C LEU A 368 8.70 -8.27 14.70
N ALA A 369 10.00 -8.37 15.01
CA ALA A 369 10.49 -8.43 16.39
C ALA A 369 10.11 -7.14 17.16
N GLN A 370 10.24 -5.97 16.55
CA GLN A 370 9.80 -4.70 17.12
C GLN A 370 8.28 -4.65 17.31
N LEU A 371 7.51 -5.24 16.40
CA LEU A 371 6.06 -5.34 16.53
C LEU A 371 5.69 -6.16 17.77
N ILE A 372 6.30 -7.33 17.94
CA ILE A 372 6.13 -8.15 19.14
C ILE A 372 6.52 -7.35 20.39
N TRP A 373 7.67 -6.68 20.37
CA TRP A 373 8.12 -5.84 21.50
C TRP A 373 7.15 -4.70 21.83
N ALA A 374 6.53 -4.10 20.81
CA ALA A 374 5.54 -3.04 20.98
C ALA A 374 4.23 -3.53 21.61
N LEU A 375 3.81 -4.78 21.36
CA LEU A 375 2.63 -5.38 22.00
C LEU A 375 2.78 -5.44 23.53
N PHE A 376 4.02 -5.56 24.04
CA PHE A 376 4.33 -5.52 25.47
C PHE A 376 4.34 -4.12 26.08
N ALA A 377 4.07 -3.05 25.33
CA ALA A 377 4.07 -1.68 25.85
C ALA A 377 3.05 -1.47 26.99
N ARG A 378 1.96 -2.24 26.99
CA ARG A 378 0.94 -2.21 28.05
C ARG A 378 1.45 -2.60 29.45
N PHE A 379 2.59 -3.30 29.52
CA PHE A 379 3.19 -3.77 30.76
C PHE A 379 4.32 -2.88 31.26
N SER A 380 4.63 -1.81 30.54
CA SER A 380 5.71 -0.88 30.89
C SER A 380 5.23 0.37 31.60
N THR A 381 3.96 0.38 32.04
CA THR A 381 3.42 1.42 32.92
C THR A 381 3.91 1.15 34.35
N PRO A 382 4.62 2.09 34.99
CA PRO A 382 4.72 2.06 36.45
C PRO A 382 3.30 2.13 37.03
N VAL A 383 3.03 1.31 38.05
CA VAL A 383 1.81 1.38 38.87
C VAL A 383 1.84 2.66 39.68
#